data_AF-A0AAD5YLI8-F1
#
_entry.id   AF-A0AAD5YLI8-F1
#
_cell.length_a   1.000
_cell.length_b   1.000
_cell.length_c   1.000
_cell.angle_alpha   90.00
_cell.angle_beta   90.00
_cell.angle_gamma   90.00
#
_symmetry.space_group_name_H-M   'P 1'
#
loop_
_entity.id
_entity.type
_entity.pdbx_description
1 polymer ?
#
loop_
_entity_poly.entity_id
_entity_poly.type
_entity_poly.pdbx_seq_one_letter_code
_entity_poly.pdbx_strand_id
1 'polypeptide(L)'
;MEFQKDAIQDVVKRFTTELLDVIQHNDRMQDGEGTGDRPGIQHNPVPSISRSIVGSAQLAEELVSLRKGAETALHMTSPESQQTDDNENLHDTIKELSRLHIQSVQVIEHLQGIAASQVLDLQQTVDKRNLESTRVELEQAKSLGQAASFDVHVFLGTPHDTSHYEAHTPQRRAPLKVNHLYIPSYVRSICATEDTLTLDESQVVWDSTNGARCLVVYPTHTFNPALNNGSGLWERPPVQDALVDIPRITVDIFVATGKTLKFKGSFECAGHTMLTLLEATTLGFTEVGALVQSKVITTPDMVPPNIVNMVRDMYNQGVLKLECFGFRIIGPRSPLGDASQQADAGGPSIGRPNERSQHTPKRKRGSFSG
;
A
#
# COMPACT_ATOMS: atom_id res chain seq x y z
N MET A 1 40.29 -49.04 3.93
CA MET A 1 39.07 -49.18 3.12
C MET A 1 37.79 -49.19 3.98
N GLU A 2 37.76 -49.82 5.15
CA GLU A 2 36.58 -49.77 6.06
C GLU A 2 36.08 -48.35 6.38
N PHE A 3 36.99 -47.41 6.66
CA PHE A 3 36.60 -46.02 6.95
C PHE A 3 35.85 -45.31 5.80
N GLN A 4 36.18 -45.62 4.54
CA GLN A 4 35.48 -45.06 3.38
C GLN A 4 34.10 -45.71 3.19
N LYS A 5 33.98 -47.00 3.50
CA LYS A 5 32.71 -47.74 3.46
C LYS A 5 31.72 -47.18 4.49
N ASP A 6 32.19 -46.91 5.72
CA ASP A 6 31.35 -46.35 6.77
C ASP A 6 30.90 -44.92 6.44
N ALA A 7 31.79 -44.10 5.88
CA ALA A 7 31.45 -42.74 5.44
C ALA A 7 30.39 -42.74 4.33
N ILE A 8 30.51 -43.64 3.34
CA ILE A 8 29.53 -43.78 2.26
C ILE A 8 28.17 -44.28 2.81
N GLN A 9 28.18 -45.27 3.70
CA GLN A 9 26.95 -45.77 4.33
C GLN A 9 26.24 -44.69 5.15
N ASP A 10 26.99 -43.85 5.86
CA ASP A 10 26.41 -42.76 6.65
C ASP A 10 25.78 -41.69 5.76
N VAL A 11 26.42 -41.34 4.63
CA VAL A 11 25.86 -40.39 3.63
C VAL A 11 24.58 -40.95 2.99
N VAL A 12 24.60 -42.22 2.58
CA VAL A 12 23.40 -42.86 2.00
C VAL A 12 22.24 -42.91 3.00
N LYS A 13 22.53 -43.19 4.27
CA LYS A 13 21.53 -43.24 5.35
C LYS A 13 20.94 -41.86 5.67
N ARG A 14 21.76 -40.81 5.68
CA ARG A 14 21.27 -39.42 5.83
C ARG A 14 20.38 -39.04 4.66
N PHE A 15 20.81 -39.31 3.43
CA PHE A 15 20.03 -39.03 2.22
C PHE A 15 18.66 -39.72 2.24
N THR A 16 18.62 -41.01 2.56
CA THR A 16 17.35 -41.75 2.62
C THR A 16 16.43 -41.26 3.73
N THR A 17 16.97 -40.84 4.87
CA THR A 17 16.18 -40.31 6.00
C THR A 17 15.56 -38.96 5.64
N GLU A 18 16.34 -38.03 5.07
CA GLU A 18 15.82 -36.73 4.65
C GLU A 18 14.78 -36.86 3.53
N LEU A 19 14.99 -37.77 2.58
CA LEU A 19 14.04 -38.00 1.49
C LEU A 19 12.71 -38.58 2.00
N LEU A 20 12.77 -39.50 2.98
CA LEU A 20 11.58 -40.06 3.63
C LEU A 20 10.80 -39.01 4.42
N ASP A 21 11.49 -38.12 5.14
CA ASP A 21 10.85 -37.03 5.88
C ASP A 21 10.12 -36.06 4.93
N VAL A 22 10.71 -35.76 3.76
CA VAL A 22 10.09 -34.91 2.74
C VAL A 22 8.84 -35.57 2.15
N ILE A 23 8.89 -36.86 1.84
CA ILE A 23 7.75 -37.62 1.32
C ILE A 23 6.62 -37.65 2.37
N GLN A 24 6.92 -38.00 3.62
CA GLN A 24 5.92 -38.06 4.69
C GLN A 24 5.33 -36.68 5.03
N HIS A 25 6.11 -35.61 4.90
CA HIS A 25 5.61 -34.25 5.11
C HIS A 25 4.62 -33.84 4.01
N ASN A 26 4.90 -34.21 2.75
CA ASN A 26 3.99 -33.93 1.63
C ASN A 26 2.68 -34.73 1.72
N ASP A 27 2.73 -36.01 2.10
CA ASP A 27 1.51 -36.83 2.27
C ASP A 27 0.59 -36.25 3.37
N ARG A 28 1.18 -35.80 4.49
CA ARG A 28 0.41 -35.16 5.57
C ARG A 28 -0.23 -33.82 5.16
N MET A 29 0.34 -33.12 4.19
CA MET A 29 -0.23 -31.87 3.66
C MET A 29 -1.38 -32.13 2.68
N GLN A 30 -1.41 -33.29 2.01
CA GLN A 30 -2.52 -33.68 1.15
C GLN A 30 -3.73 -34.20 1.94
N ASP A 31 -3.50 -34.92 3.04
CA ASP A 31 -4.58 -35.48 3.87
C ASP A 31 -5.20 -34.46 4.86
N GLY A 32 -4.64 -33.25 4.94
CA GLY A 32 -5.05 -32.19 5.87
C GLY A 32 -6.23 -31.31 5.42
N GLU A 33 -6.71 -31.43 4.18
CA GLU A 33 -7.88 -30.69 3.69
C GLU A 33 -9.18 -31.38 4.09
N GLY A 34 -9.47 -31.39 5.39
CA GLY A 34 -10.72 -31.97 5.87
C GLY A 34 -10.92 -31.82 7.36
N THR A 35 -11.15 -30.61 7.85
CA THR A 35 -12.17 -30.28 8.86
C THR A 35 -11.92 -28.90 9.47
N GLY A 36 -12.97 -28.07 9.46
CA GLY A 36 -13.14 -27.00 10.43
C GLY A 36 -13.28 -25.61 9.84
N ASP A 37 -14.54 -25.17 9.71
CA ASP A 37 -14.94 -23.78 9.60
C ASP A 37 -14.24 -22.92 10.68
N ARG A 38 -13.12 -22.31 10.33
CA ARG A 38 -12.57 -21.16 11.06
C ARG A 38 -12.21 -20.07 10.07
N PRO A 39 -12.85 -18.89 10.14
CA PRO A 39 -12.48 -17.78 9.29
C PRO A 39 -11.17 -17.16 9.79
N GLY A 40 -10.19 -17.09 8.89
CA GLY A 40 -9.42 -15.86 8.74
C GLY A 40 -8.01 -15.79 9.31
N ILE A 41 -7.13 -16.78 9.05
CA ILE A 41 -5.68 -16.52 8.86
C ILE A 41 -5.16 -17.50 7.80
N GLN A 42 -5.01 -17.06 6.56
CA GLN A 42 -4.30 -17.83 5.52
C GLN A 42 -2.80 -17.77 5.79
N HIS A 43 -2.24 -18.85 6.33
CA HIS A 43 -0.80 -19.07 6.31
C HIS A 43 -0.39 -19.49 4.90
N ASN A 44 0.41 -18.66 4.20
CA ASN A 44 1.04 -19.05 2.94
C ASN A 44 2.06 -20.17 3.19
N PRO A 45 1.88 -21.40 2.66
CA PRO A 45 2.72 -22.56 2.97
C PRO A 45 4.04 -22.62 2.19
N VAL A 46 4.42 -21.54 1.48
CA VAL A 46 5.54 -21.53 0.52
C VAL A 46 6.95 -21.80 1.10
N PRO A 47 7.31 -21.55 2.38
CA PRO A 47 8.72 -21.66 2.80
C PRO A 47 9.30 -23.08 2.88
N SER A 48 8.50 -24.13 3.00
CA SER A 48 8.98 -25.47 3.35
C SER A 48 9.55 -26.25 2.15
N ILE A 49 8.93 -26.13 0.98
CA ILE A 49 9.34 -26.85 -0.24
C ILE A 49 10.71 -26.35 -0.73
N SER A 50 10.96 -25.04 -0.68
CA SER A 50 12.23 -24.46 -1.13
C SER A 50 13.44 -24.94 -0.31
N ARG A 51 13.28 -25.14 1.01
CA ARG A 51 14.36 -25.66 1.87
C ARG A 51 14.70 -27.11 1.57
N SER A 52 13.68 -27.93 1.28
CA SER A 52 13.86 -29.35 0.93
C SER A 52 14.61 -29.54 -0.40
N ILE A 53 14.29 -28.72 -1.41
CA ILE A 53 14.94 -28.81 -2.74
C ILE A 53 16.42 -28.41 -2.64
N VAL A 54 16.74 -27.38 -1.85
CA VAL A 54 18.12 -26.93 -1.64
C VAL A 54 18.95 -28.00 -0.91
N GLY A 55 18.40 -28.66 0.11
CA GLY A 55 19.08 -29.77 0.79
C GLY A 55 19.36 -30.96 -0.13
N SER A 56 18.39 -31.30 -1.00
CA SER A 56 18.52 -32.41 -1.94
C SER A 56 19.61 -32.18 -3.00
N ALA A 57 19.75 -30.94 -3.49
CA ALA A 57 20.79 -30.56 -4.45
C ALA A 57 22.19 -30.63 -3.83
N GLN A 58 22.35 -30.18 -2.59
CA GLN A 58 23.62 -30.20 -1.87
C GLN A 58 24.11 -31.64 -1.60
N LEU A 59 23.20 -32.55 -1.27
CA LEU A 59 23.49 -33.98 -1.14
C LEU A 59 23.89 -34.64 -2.48
N ALA A 60 23.28 -34.23 -3.59
CA ALA A 60 23.66 -34.72 -4.92
C ALA A 60 25.10 -34.31 -5.29
N GLU A 61 25.51 -33.09 -4.95
CA GLU A 61 26.89 -32.62 -5.14
C GLU A 61 27.90 -33.39 -4.26
N GLU A 62 27.55 -33.68 -3.00
CA GLU A 62 28.36 -34.51 -2.10
C GLU A 62 28.59 -35.92 -2.66
N LEU A 63 27.55 -36.55 -3.20
CA LEU A 63 27.65 -37.88 -3.83
C LEU A 63 28.56 -37.88 -5.08
N VAL A 64 28.50 -36.82 -5.90
CA VAL A 64 29.40 -36.66 -7.06
C VAL A 64 30.84 -36.49 -6.61
N SER A 65 31.08 -35.72 -5.55
CA SER A 65 32.42 -35.51 -4.98
C SER A 65 33.00 -36.82 -4.43
N LEU A 66 32.20 -37.59 -3.67
CA LEU A 66 32.58 -38.91 -3.15
C LEU A 66 32.93 -39.89 -4.26
N ARG A 67 32.13 -39.95 -5.33
CA ARG A 67 32.40 -40.79 -6.50
C ARG A 67 33.75 -40.47 -7.13
N LYS A 68 34.03 -39.19 -7.41
CA LYS A 68 35.31 -38.75 -7.99
C LYS A 68 36.49 -39.12 -7.09
N GLY A 69 36.32 -39.02 -5.77
CA GLY A 69 37.32 -39.44 -4.78
C GLY A 69 37.62 -40.95 -4.87
N ALA A 70 36.59 -41.78 -4.98
CA ALA A 70 36.73 -43.22 -5.12
C ALA A 70 37.41 -43.64 -6.45
N GLU A 71 37.03 -43.03 -7.57
CA GLU A 71 37.65 -43.26 -8.89
C GLU A 71 39.14 -42.91 -8.88
N THR A 72 39.51 -41.79 -8.24
CA THR A 72 40.90 -41.35 -8.13
C THR A 72 41.74 -42.30 -7.27
N ALA A 73 41.18 -42.81 -6.17
CA ALA A 73 41.85 -43.77 -5.30
C ALA A 73 42.16 -45.09 -6.04
N LEU A 74 41.25 -45.52 -6.93
CA LEU A 74 41.39 -46.74 -7.72
C LEU A 74 42.52 -46.64 -8.75
N HIS A 75 42.76 -45.45 -9.30
CA HIS A 75 43.88 -45.20 -10.21
C HIS A 75 45.25 -45.15 -9.51
N MET A 76 45.29 -44.94 -8.19
CA MET A 76 46.54 -44.79 -7.43
C MET A 76 47.05 -46.11 -6.82
N THR A 77 46.25 -47.18 -6.80
CA THR A 77 46.66 -48.48 -6.25
C THR A 77 47.48 -49.29 -7.27
N SER A 78 48.79 -49.39 -7.03
CA SER A 78 49.78 -50.16 -7.81
C SER A 78 49.64 -51.68 -7.60
N PRO A 79 49.92 -52.53 -8.61
CA PRO A 79 49.62 -53.96 -8.57
C PRO A 79 50.75 -54.77 -7.93
N GLU A 80 50.61 -55.18 -6.67
CA GLU A 80 51.44 -56.25 -6.09
C GLU A 80 50.59 -57.30 -5.34
N SER A 81 50.33 -58.40 -6.06
CA SER A 81 50.02 -59.80 -5.70
C SER A 81 49.17 -60.23 -4.48
N GLN A 82 48.57 -59.34 -3.70
CA GLN A 82 47.60 -59.69 -2.63
C GLN A 82 46.22 -59.01 -2.81
N GLN A 83 45.96 -58.51 -4.01
CA GLN A 83 45.01 -57.41 -4.24
C GLN A 83 43.81 -57.81 -5.12
N THR A 84 43.52 -59.09 -5.33
CA THR A 84 42.44 -59.53 -6.23
C THR A 84 41.06 -59.40 -5.58
N ASP A 85 40.90 -59.85 -4.33
CA ASP A 85 39.58 -59.87 -3.66
C ASP A 85 39.13 -58.46 -3.25
N ASP A 86 40.06 -57.61 -2.82
CA ASP A 86 39.77 -56.22 -2.45
C ASP A 86 39.35 -55.36 -3.65
N ASN A 87 39.85 -55.69 -4.84
CA ASN A 87 39.55 -54.94 -6.07
C ASN A 87 38.17 -55.31 -6.63
N GLU A 88 37.73 -56.56 -6.45
CA GLU A 88 36.38 -57.01 -6.82
C GLU A 88 35.31 -56.32 -5.95
N ASN A 89 35.53 -56.26 -4.63
CA ASN A 89 34.64 -55.56 -3.69
C ASN A 89 34.56 -54.04 -3.95
N LEU A 90 35.67 -53.42 -4.35
CA LEU A 90 35.70 -52.01 -4.73
C LEU A 90 34.93 -51.76 -6.04
N HIS A 91 35.04 -52.66 -7.02
CA HIS A 91 34.33 -52.54 -8.28
C HIS A 91 32.81 -52.66 -8.09
N ASP A 92 32.35 -53.59 -7.25
CA ASP A 92 30.95 -53.72 -6.84
C ASP A 92 30.44 -52.46 -6.12
N THR A 93 31.26 -51.87 -5.25
CA THR A 93 30.92 -50.62 -4.55
C THR A 93 30.72 -49.46 -5.54
N ILE A 94 31.59 -49.33 -6.56
CA ILE A 94 31.46 -48.30 -7.59
C ILE A 94 30.21 -48.51 -8.45
N LYS A 95 29.89 -49.77 -8.78
CA LYS A 95 28.70 -50.12 -9.54
C LYS A 95 27.44 -49.74 -8.77
N GLU A 96 27.40 -50.00 -7.47
CA GLU A 96 26.27 -49.64 -6.61
C GLU A 96 26.16 -48.12 -6.42
N LEU A 97 27.27 -47.40 -6.23
CA LEU A 97 27.29 -45.93 -6.20
C LEU A 97 26.77 -45.32 -7.50
N SER A 98 27.16 -45.88 -8.65
CA SER A 98 26.70 -45.43 -9.96
C SER A 98 25.19 -45.66 -10.12
N ARG A 99 24.68 -46.81 -9.64
CA ARG A 99 23.25 -47.13 -9.62
C ARG A 99 22.47 -46.12 -8.75
N LEU A 100 22.96 -45.85 -7.54
CA LEU A 100 22.34 -44.88 -6.63
C LEU A 100 22.36 -43.46 -7.19
N HIS A 101 23.44 -43.05 -7.87
CA HIS A 101 23.52 -41.74 -8.52
C HIS A 101 22.48 -41.58 -9.64
N ILE A 102 22.31 -42.60 -10.48
CA ILE A 102 21.27 -42.57 -11.53
C ILE A 102 19.88 -42.45 -10.89
N GLN A 103 19.62 -43.21 -9.82
CA GLN A 103 18.35 -43.14 -9.09
C GLN A 103 18.12 -41.76 -8.47
N SER A 104 19.14 -41.14 -7.87
CA SER A 104 19.00 -39.81 -7.27
C SER A 104 18.74 -38.72 -8.31
N VAL A 105 19.42 -38.77 -9.46
CA VAL A 105 19.16 -37.85 -10.58
C VAL A 105 17.71 -37.97 -11.07
N GLN A 106 17.20 -39.20 -11.25
CA GLN A 106 15.81 -39.43 -11.67
C GLN A 106 14.80 -38.87 -10.65
N VAL A 107 15.06 -39.02 -9.35
CA VAL A 107 14.21 -38.47 -8.30
C VAL A 107 14.24 -36.94 -8.32
N ILE A 108 15.41 -36.33 -8.51
CA ILE A 108 15.56 -34.87 -8.60
C ILE A 108 14.78 -34.32 -9.81
N GLU A 109 14.92 -34.94 -10.98
CA GLU A 109 14.18 -34.54 -12.20
C GLU A 109 12.66 -34.64 -11.99
N HIS A 110 12.20 -35.73 -11.35
CA HIS A 110 10.78 -35.90 -11.03
C HIS A 110 10.27 -34.83 -10.05
N LEU A 111 11.03 -34.53 -8.98
CA LEU A 111 10.68 -33.48 -8.02
C LEU A 111 10.68 -32.09 -8.65
N GLN A 112 11.63 -31.80 -9.55
CA GLN A 112 11.64 -30.55 -10.32
C GLN A 112 10.41 -30.43 -11.22
N GLY A 113 9.98 -31.53 -11.85
CA GLY A 113 8.75 -31.58 -12.64
C GLY A 113 7.49 -31.28 -11.81
N ILE A 114 7.38 -31.86 -10.62
CA ILE A 114 6.28 -31.59 -9.68
C ILE A 114 6.29 -30.12 -9.25
N ALA A 115 7.45 -29.59 -8.86
CA ALA A 115 7.57 -28.20 -8.41
C ALA A 115 7.20 -27.21 -9.53
N ALA A 116 7.64 -27.46 -10.77
CA ALA A 116 7.29 -26.63 -11.92
C ALA A 116 5.77 -26.65 -12.20
N SER A 117 5.13 -27.82 -12.11
CA SER A 117 3.68 -27.95 -12.27
C SER A 117 2.91 -27.18 -11.20
N GLN A 118 3.34 -27.30 -9.93
CA GLN A 118 2.69 -26.59 -8.82
C GLN A 118 2.82 -25.07 -8.93
N VAL A 119 3.99 -24.57 -9.35
CA VAL A 119 4.19 -23.14 -9.60
C VAL A 119 3.27 -22.64 -10.71
N LEU A 120 3.10 -23.43 -11.78
CA LEU A 120 2.20 -23.08 -12.88
C LEU A 120 0.73 -23.03 -12.42
N ASP A 121 0.27 -24.01 -11.64
CA ASP A 121 -1.10 -24.06 -11.11
C ASP A 121 -1.38 -22.90 -10.13
N LEU A 122 -0.41 -22.57 -9.28
CA LEU A 122 -0.50 -21.40 -8.39
C LEU A 122 -0.58 -20.10 -9.18
N GLN A 123 0.25 -19.94 -10.22
CA GLN A 123 0.22 -18.76 -11.09
C GLN A 123 -1.15 -18.61 -11.76
N GLN A 124 -1.70 -19.68 -12.34
CA GLN A 124 -3.03 -19.67 -12.95
C GLN A 124 -4.13 -19.32 -11.93
N THR A 125 -4.02 -19.81 -10.70
CA THR A 125 -4.98 -19.51 -9.63
C THR A 125 -4.93 -18.04 -9.22
N VAL A 126 -3.73 -17.46 -9.11
CA VAL A 126 -3.53 -16.03 -8.83
C VAL A 126 -4.10 -15.18 -9.97
N ASP A 127 -3.80 -15.52 -11.22
CA ASP A 127 -4.30 -14.79 -12.39
C ASP A 127 -5.83 -14.84 -12.48
N LYS A 128 -6.43 -16.01 -12.20
CA LYS A 128 -7.88 -16.17 -12.14
C LYS A 128 -8.52 -15.32 -11.03
N ARG A 129 -7.93 -15.26 -9.84
CA ARG A 129 -8.43 -14.42 -8.74
C ARG A 129 -8.33 -12.94 -9.07
N ASN A 130 -7.23 -12.50 -9.68
CA ASN A 130 -7.04 -11.12 -10.10
C ASN A 130 -8.08 -10.71 -11.16
N LEU A 131 -8.32 -11.59 -12.15
CA LEU A 131 -9.37 -11.38 -13.16
C LEU A 131 -10.76 -11.27 -12.53
N GLU A 132 -11.11 -12.14 -11.60
CA GLU A 132 -12.43 -12.07 -10.93
C GLU A 132 -12.57 -10.81 -10.08
N SER A 133 -11.52 -10.39 -9.36
CA SER A 133 -11.51 -9.13 -8.59
C SER A 133 -11.77 -7.93 -9.50
N THR A 134 -11.03 -7.83 -10.62
CA THR A 134 -11.24 -6.73 -11.58
C THR A 134 -12.62 -6.78 -12.24
N ARG A 135 -13.20 -7.97 -12.44
CA ARG A 135 -14.55 -8.12 -12.98
C ARG A 135 -15.60 -7.60 -12.00
N VAL A 136 -15.48 -7.93 -10.71
CA VAL A 136 -16.38 -7.43 -9.66
C VAL A 136 -16.30 -5.91 -9.56
N GLU A 137 -15.10 -5.34 -9.55
CA GLU A 137 -14.89 -3.88 -9.55
C GLU A 137 -15.51 -3.21 -10.78
N LEU A 138 -15.38 -3.82 -11.97
CA LEU A 138 -15.97 -3.30 -13.20
C LEU A 138 -17.50 -3.33 -13.17
N GLU A 139 -18.12 -4.40 -12.69
CA GLU A 139 -19.58 -4.49 -12.56
C GLU A 139 -20.12 -3.55 -11.48
N GLN A 140 -19.38 -3.38 -10.37
CA GLN A 140 -19.70 -2.37 -9.36
C GLN A 140 -19.60 -0.95 -9.94
N ALA A 141 -18.58 -0.65 -10.73
CA ALA A 141 -18.45 0.63 -11.42
C ALA A 141 -19.59 0.86 -12.45
N LYS A 142 -20.02 -0.17 -13.18
CA LYS A 142 -21.16 -0.08 -14.11
C LYS A 142 -22.48 0.19 -13.38
N SER A 143 -22.73 -0.48 -12.26
CA SER A 143 -23.95 -0.27 -11.47
C SER A 143 -23.98 1.12 -10.83
N LEU A 144 -22.83 1.65 -10.39
CA LEU A 144 -22.68 3.05 -9.95
C LEU A 144 -22.87 4.04 -11.09
N GLY A 145 -22.46 3.69 -12.32
CA GLY A 145 -22.59 4.51 -13.52
C GLY A 145 -24.02 4.73 -14.04
N GLN A 146 -25.04 4.09 -13.44
CA GLN A 146 -26.46 4.40 -13.72
C GLN A 146 -27.01 5.57 -12.90
N ALA A 147 -26.29 6.05 -11.88
CA ALA A 147 -26.56 7.36 -11.31
C ALA A 147 -26.23 8.41 -12.38
N ALA A 148 -27.16 9.35 -12.62
CA ALA A 148 -26.97 10.41 -13.61
C ALA A 148 -25.58 11.04 -13.45
N SER A 149 -24.72 10.89 -14.46
CA SER A 149 -23.33 11.36 -14.40
C SER A 149 -23.29 12.84 -14.05
N PHE A 150 -22.57 13.20 -12.99
CA PHE A 150 -22.42 14.59 -12.58
C PHE A 150 -21.59 15.36 -13.62
N ASP A 151 -22.26 16.21 -14.40
CA ASP A 151 -21.63 17.07 -15.39
C ASP A 151 -21.21 18.40 -14.73
N VAL A 152 -19.90 18.60 -14.62
CA VAL A 152 -19.28 19.77 -13.99
C VAL A 152 -19.63 21.07 -14.72
N HIS A 153 -19.67 21.04 -16.06
CA HIS A 153 -19.94 22.23 -16.86
C HIS A 153 -21.39 22.66 -16.73
N VAL A 154 -22.32 21.70 -16.74
CA VAL A 154 -23.74 21.97 -16.46
C VAL A 154 -23.92 22.47 -15.02
N PHE A 155 -23.23 21.86 -14.06
CA PHE A 155 -23.28 22.27 -12.66
C PHE A 155 -22.74 23.69 -12.44
N LEU A 156 -21.71 24.13 -13.15
CA LEU A 156 -21.23 25.52 -13.05
C LEU A 156 -22.09 26.49 -13.87
N GLY A 157 -22.66 26.06 -15.00
CA GLY A 157 -23.40 26.94 -15.92
C GLY A 157 -24.86 27.18 -15.59
N THR A 158 -25.50 26.31 -14.79
CA THR A 158 -26.92 26.47 -14.45
C THR A 158 -27.10 27.67 -13.51
N PRO A 159 -28.00 28.64 -13.74
CA PRO A 159 -28.24 29.71 -12.77
C PRO A 159 -28.66 29.14 -11.41
N HIS A 160 -28.14 29.68 -10.30
CA HIS A 160 -28.57 29.25 -8.97
C HIS A 160 -29.81 30.03 -8.57
N ASP A 161 -30.96 29.34 -8.56
CA ASP A 161 -32.18 29.90 -8.02
C ASP A 161 -32.12 29.91 -6.49
N THR A 162 -31.88 31.09 -5.93
CA THR A 162 -31.85 31.33 -4.48
C THR A 162 -33.25 31.49 -3.88
N SER A 163 -34.32 31.46 -4.68
CA SER A 163 -35.68 31.70 -4.19
C SER A 163 -36.27 30.53 -3.39
N HIS A 164 -35.70 29.33 -3.52
CA HIS A 164 -36.19 28.09 -2.91
C HIS A 164 -35.23 27.51 -1.86
N TYR A 165 -34.70 28.33 -0.95
CA TYR A 165 -34.06 27.80 0.27
C TYR A 165 -35.13 27.26 1.21
N GLU A 166 -35.52 26.00 1.04
CA GLU A 166 -36.24 25.29 2.09
C GLU A 166 -35.28 25.10 3.26
N ALA A 167 -35.71 25.50 4.46
CA ALA A 167 -34.95 25.27 5.68
C ALA A 167 -34.84 23.75 5.92
N HIS A 168 -33.76 23.15 5.44
CA HIS A 168 -33.46 21.75 5.72
C HIS A 168 -33.02 21.62 7.17
N THR A 169 -33.81 20.91 7.97
CA THR A 169 -33.38 20.50 9.31
C THR A 169 -32.20 19.55 9.15
N PRO A 170 -31.00 19.88 9.65
CA PRO A 170 -29.85 19.02 9.53
C PRO A 170 -30.16 17.68 10.19
N GLN A 171 -30.03 16.58 9.43
CA GLN A 171 -30.15 15.25 9.99
C GLN A 171 -28.90 15.00 10.84
N ARG A 172 -29.05 14.83 12.16
CA ARG A 172 -27.93 14.56 13.07
C ARG A 172 -27.17 13.31 12.63
N ARG A 173 -25.84 13.43 12.51
CA ARG A 173 -24.95 12.38 11.98
C ARG A 173 -23.66 12.33 12.79
N ALA A 174 -22.94 11.21 12.67
CA ALA A 174 -21.62 11.12 13.28
C ALA A 174 -20.69 12.11 12.57
N PRO A 175 -19.97 12.98 13.30
CA PRO A 175 -19.19 14.05 12.70
C PRO A 175 -18.08 13.51 11.81
N LEU A 176 -17.95 14.07 10.61
CA LEU A 176 -16.81 13.89 9.71
C LEU A 176 -15.51 14.23 10.45
N LYS A 177 -14.75 13.20 10.83
CA LYS A 177 -13.40 13.38 11.38
C LYS A 177 -12.41 13.55 10.24
N VAL A 178 -12.47 14.71 9.58
CA VAL A 178 -11.62 14.95 8.43
C VAL A 178 -10.88 16.27 8.57
N ASN A 179 -9.55 16.18 8.46
CA ASN A 179 -8.54 17.23 8.32
C ASN A 179 -7.79 17.70 9.58
N HIS A 180 -6.51 17.99 9.31
CA HIS A 180 -5.43 18.32 10.25
C HIS A 180 -5.45 19.78 10.72
N LEU A 181 -6.36 20.60 10.19
CA LEU A 181 -6.48 22.00 10.58
C LEU A 181 -7.46 22.09 11.75
N TYR A 182 -6.92 22.52 12.89
CA TYR A 182 -7.67 22.66 14.13
C TYR A 182 -8.71 23.78 13.99
N ILE A 183 -9.98 23.41 13.86
CA ILE A 183 -11.10 24.33 14.08
C ILE A 183 -11.30 24.42 15.61
N PRO A 184 -11.16 25.61 16.22
CA PRO A 184 -11.42 25.78 17.64
C PRO A 184 -12.83 25.32 18.02
N SER A 185 -12.97 24.68 19.18
CA SER A 185 -14.25 24.12 19.63
C SER A 185 -15.38 25.15 19.69
N TYR A 186 -15.08 26.41 20.04
CA TYR A 186 -16.06 27.49 20.06
C TYR A 186 -16.61 27.78 18.65
N VAL A 187 -15.76 27.77 17.61
CA VAL A 187 -16.19 27.95 16.21
C VAL A 187 -17.05 26.76 15.80
N ARG A 188 -16.63 25.54 16.15
CA ARG A 188 -17.42 24.34 15.87
C ARG A 188 -18.80 24.36 16.54
N SER A 189 -18.92 24.97 17.73
CA SER A 189 -20.21 25.06 18.44
C SER A 189 -21.24 25.99 17.80
N ILE A 190 -20.79 26.89 16.93
CA ILE A 190 -21.65 27.84 16.21
C ILE A 190 -21.88 27.44 14.74
N CYS A 191 -21.20 26.40 14.26
CA CYS A 191 -21.44 25.77 12.96
C CYS A 191 -22.90 25.34 12.84
N ALA A 192 -23.47 25.51 11.65
CA ALA A 192 -24.84 25.11 11.34
C ALA A 192 -24.95 23.59 11.16
N THR A 193 -23.85 22.95 10.73
CA THR A 193 -23.78 21.50 10.53
C THR A 193 -22.83 20.86 11.54
N GLU A 194 -23.10 19.60 11.91
CA GLU A 194 -22.19 18.80 12.74
C GLU A 194 -20.90 18.47 11.99
N ASP A 195 -20.98 18.44 10.66
CA ASP A 195 -19.89 18.15 9.75
C ASP A 195 -19.22 19.43 9.25
N THR A 196 -17.89 19.49 9.37
CA THR A 196 -17.08 20.61 8.88
C THR A 196 -16.07 20.12 7.87
N LEU A 197 -15.91 20.84 6.77
CA LEU A 197 -14.92 20.56 5.75
C LEU A 197 -13.90 21.70 5.71
N THR A 198 -12.64 21.39 6.02
CA THR A 198 -11.55 22.38 5.88
C THR A 198 -10.76 22.12 4.60
N LEU A 199 -10.63 23.14 3.75
CA LEU A 199 -10.00 23.04 2.43
C LEU A 199 -8.82 24.01 2.33
N ASP A 200 -7.76 23.62 1.62
CA ASP A 200 -6.78 24.59 1.14
C ASP A 200 -7.36 25.37 -0.05
N GLU A 201 -6.93 26.63 -0.24
CA GLU A 201 -7.41 27.47 -1.35
C GLU A 201 -7.17 26.83 -2.74
N SER A 202 -6.08 26.08 -2.89
CA SER A 202 -5.77 25.33 -4.12
C SER A 202 -6.70 24.14 -4.40
N GLN A 203 -7.51 23.73 -3.42
CA GLN A 203 -8.46 22.62 -3.56
C GLN A 203 -9.83 23.05 -4.04
N VAL A 204 -10.11 24.35 -4.12
CA VAL A 204 -11.46 24.86 -4.36
C VAL A 204 -11.50 25.85 -5.52
N VAL A 205 -12.44 25.65 -6.44
CA VAL A 205 -12.81 26.64 -7.46
C VAL A 205 -14.22 27.10 -7.20
N TRP A 206 -14.40 28.42 -7.14
CA TRP A 206 -15.70 29.05 -6.91
C TRP A 206 -16.37 29.39 -8.23
N ASP A 207 -17.70 29.29 -8.28
CA ASP A 207 -18.47 29.90 -9.36
C ASP A 207 -18.26 31.43 -9.33
N SER A 208 -17.91 31.97 -10.50
CA SER A 208 -17.66 33.39 -10.75
C SER A 208 -18.84 34.32 -10.43
N THR A 209 -20.08 33.81 -10.43
CA THR A 209 -21.28 34.66 -10.38
C THR A 209 -21.53 35.22 -8.97
N ASN A 210 -21.49 34.36 -7.95
CA ASN A 210 -21.84 34.75 -6.58
C ASN A 210 -21.19 33.87 -5.48
N GLY A 211 -20.35 32.90 -5.86
CA GLY A 211 -19.79 31.92 -4.92
C GLY A 211 -20.83 31.02 -4.24
N ALA A 212 -22.04 30.91 -4.78
CA ALA A 212 -23.06 29.99 -4.27
C ALA A 212 -22.75 28.52 -4.57
N ARG A 213 -21.78 28.28 -5.47
CA ARG A 213 -21.29 26.96 -5.81
C ARG A 213 -19.78 26.93 -5.79
N CYS A 214 -19.25 25.75 -5.51
CA CYS A 214 -17.84 25.48 -5.69
C CYS A 214 -17.62 24.04 -6.13
N LEU A 215 -16.46 23.83 -6.74
CA LEU A 215 -15.88 22.52 -6.99
C LEU A 215 -14.74 22.31 -6.02
N VAL A 216 -14.64 21.10 -5.48
CA VAL A 216 -13.57 20.70 -4.57
C VAL A 216 -12.88 19.48 -5.12
N VAL A 217 -11.54 19.51 -5.20
CA VAL A 217 -10.76 18.39 -5.73
C VAL A 217 -9.88 17.73 -4.67
N TYR A 218 -9.78 16.40 -4.77
CA TYR A 218 -8.90 15.57 -3.97
C TYR A 218 -8.16 14.54 -4.85
N PRO A 219 -6.92 14.16 -4.50
CA PRO A 219 -6.28 13.02 -5.14
C PRO A 219 -7.03 11.72 -4.78
N THR A 220 -7.40 10.89 -5.74
CA THR A 220 -8.15 9.63 -5.47
C THR A 220 -7.44 8.67 -4.53
N HIS A 221 -6.11 8.72 -4.51
CA HIS A 221 -5.28 7.86 -3.69
C HIS A 221 -4.16 8.66 -3.05
N THR A 222 -3.82 8.27 -1.83
CA THR A 222 -2.66 8.75 -1.07
C THR A 222 -1.77 7.57 -0.72
N PHE A 223 -0.46 7.76 -0.83
CA PHE A 223 0.56 6.81 -0.46
C PHE A 223 1.12 7.16 0.92
N ASN A 224 1.01 6.23 1.85
CA ASN A 224 1.56 6.34 3.19
C ASN A 224 2.74 5.39 3.36
N PRO A 225 4.00 5.89 3.31
CA PRO A 225 5.19 5.05 3.39
C PRO A 225 5.42 4.44 4.77
N ALA A 226 4.79 4.97 5.82
CA ALA A 226 4.96 4.48 7.18
C ALA A 226 4.18 3.18 7.46
N LEU A 227 3.24 2.83 6.58
CA LEU A 227 2.43 1.63 6.72
C LEU A 227 3.14 0.39 6.17
N ASN A 228 2.60 -0.78 6.54
CA ASN A 228 3.07 -2.10 6.10
C ASN A 228 4.60 -2.30 6.28
N ASN A 229 5.09 -2.06 7.49
CA ASN A 229 6.51 -2.20 7.85
C ASN A 229 7.47 -1.38 6.95
N GLY A 230 7.04 -0.21 6.48
CA GLY A 230 7.87 0.68 5.66
C GLY A 230 7.83 0.39 4.16
N SER A 231 7.09 -0.64 3.73
CA SER A 231 6.85 -0.87 2.29
C SER A 231 5.80 0.09 1.72
N GLY A 232 5.05 0.75 2.60
CA GLY A 232 4.01 1.71 2.27
C GLY A 232 2.71 1.06 1.80
N LEU A 233 1.64 1.84 1.82
CA LEU A 233 0.32 1.43 1.37
C LEU A 233 -0.36 2.57 0.61
N TRP A 234 -1.04 2.22 -0.47
CA TRP A 234 -1.97 3.11 -1.15
C TRP A 234 -3.32 3.04 -0.45
N GLU A 235 -3.82 4.19 -0.03
CA GLU A 235 -5.08 4.32 0.69
C GLU A 235 -5.93 5.38 0.03
N ARG A 236 -7.26 5.20 0.12
CA ARG A 236 -8.20 6.25 -0.23
C ARG A 236 -8.29 7.25 0.92
N PRO A 237 -8.23 8.57 0.66
CA PRO A 237 -8.41 9.56 1.71
C PRO A 237 -9.75 9.39 2.44
N PRO A 238 -9.79 9.34 3.78
CA PRO A 238 -11.04 9.16 4.54
C PRO A 238 -12.12 10.22 4.25
N VAL A 239 -11.71 11.41 3.77
CA VAL A 239 -12.64 12.45 3.33
C VAL A 239 -13.52 12.00 2.17
N GLN A 240 -12.96 11.20 1.26
CA GLN A 240 -13.65 10.81 0.04
C GLN A 240 -14.72 9.79 0.33
N ASP A 241 -14.40 8.74 1.10
CA ASP A 241 -15.36 7.72 1.50
C ASP A 241 -16.59 8.37 2.14
N ALA A 242 -16.35 9.33 3.03
CA ALA A 242 -17.42 10.01 3.73
C ALA A 242 -18.24 10.96 2.84
N LEU A 243 -17.67 11.52 1.77
CA LEU A 243 -18.38 12.36 0.80
C LEU A 243 -19.11 11.55 -0.28
N VAL A 244 -18.61 10.36 -0.63
CA VAL A 244 -19.17 9.49 -1.66
C VAL A 244 -20.33 8.66 -1.12
N ASP A 245 -20.18 8.10 0.09
CA ASP A 245 -21.16 7.17 0.66
C ASP A 245 -22.45 7.86 1.13
N ILE A 246 -22.40 9.19 1.27
CA ILE A 246 -23.48 9.97 1.88
C ILE A 246 -24.13 10.88 0.83
N PRO A 247 -25.24 10.45 0.22
CA PRO A 247 -25.96 11.30 -0.72
C PRO A 247 -26.42 12.58 -0.02
N ARG A 248 -26.23 13.72 -0.70
CA ARG A 248 -26.67 15.05 -0.25
C ARG A 248 -26.11 15.44 1.12
N ILE A 249 -24.86 15.06 1.41
CA ILE A 249 -24.18 15.48 2.64
C ILE A 249 -24.10 17.00 2.74
N THR A 250 -24.42 17.53 3.92
CA THR A 250 -24.36 18.97 4.23
C THR A 250 -23.16 19.25 5.12
N VAL A 251 -22.28 20.16 4.72
CA VAL A 251 -21.04 20.49 5.41
C VAL A 251 -20.83 22.00 5.51
N ASP A 252 -20.24 22.43 6.62
CA ASP A 252 -19.76 23.78 6.80
C ASP A 252 -18.34 23.89 6.24
N ILE A 253 -18.17 24.67 5.17
CA ILE A 253 -16.91 24.80 4.46
C ILE A 253 -16.07 25.94 5.04
N PHE A 254 -14.83 25.61 5.42
CA PHE A 254 -13.79 26.54 5.80
C PHE A 254 -12.65 26.45 4.78
N VAL A 255 -12.15 27.60 4.32
CA VAL A 255 -11.01 27.66 3.39
C VAL A 255 -9.82 28.29 4.08
N ALA A 256 -8.69 27.58 4.07
CA ALA A 256 -7.40 28.06 4.53
C ALA A 256 -6.71 28.86 3.42
N THR A 257 -6.48 30.15 3.69
CA THR A 257 -5.68 31.06 2.87
C THR A 257 -4.48 31.51 3.69
N GLY A 258 -3.32 30.90 3.43
CA GLY A 258 -2.11 31.09 4.21
C GLY A 258 -2.30 30.65 5.67
N LYS A 259 -2.29 31.61 6.61
CA LYS A 259 -2.49 31.36 8.06
C LYS A 259 -3.91 31.67 8.53
N THR A 260 -4.79 32.07 7.62
CA THR A 260 -6.15 32.46 7.94
C THR A 260 -7.11 31.36 7.52
N LEU A 261 -8.10 31.10 8.37
CA LEU A 261 -9.17 30.14 8.10
C LEU A 261 -10.48 30.92 7.96
N LYS A 262 -11.08 30.88 6.77
CA LYS A 262 -12.27 31.66 6.45
C LYS A 262 -13.49 30.76 6.28
N PHE A 263 -14.54 31.03 7.04
CA PHE A 263 -15.83 30.37 6.84
C PHE A 263 -16.47 30.84 5.52
N LYS A 264 -16.91 29.91 4.69
CA LYS A 264 -17.51 30.22 3.38
C LYS A 264 -19.02 30.00 3.33
N GLY A 265 -19.58 29.25 4.28
CA GLY A 265 -21.00 28.92 4.35
C GLY A 265 -21.26 27.44 4.55
N SER A 266 -22.54 27.08 4.60
CA SER A 266 -23.04 25.71 4.65
C SER A 266 -23.41 25.26 3.25
N PHE A 267 -22.87 24.11 2.83
CA PHE A 267 -23.01 23.59 1.49
C PHE A 267 -23.54 22.17 1.50
N GLU A 268 -24.25 21.79 0.45
CA GLU A 268 -24.66 20.42 0.15
C GLU A 268 -23.87 19.89 -1.04
N CYS A 269 -23.39 18.64 -0.94
CA CYS A 269 -22.80 17.92 -2.06
C CYS A 269 -23.87 17.60 -3.10
N ALA A 270 -23.76 18.19 -4.28
CA ALA A 270 -24.65 18.00 -5.41
C ALA A 270 -24.28 16.79 -6.27
N GLY A 271 -23.02 16.35 -6.22
CA GLY A 271 -22.52 15.22 -6.98
C GLY A 271 -20.99 15.19 -7.02
N HIS A 272 -20.44 14.14 -7.62
CA HIS A 272 -19.01 13.99 -7.80
C HIS A 272 -18.68 13.32 -9.13
N THR A 273 -17.45 13.54 -9.61
CA THR A 273 -16.92 12.94 -10.85
C THR A 273 -15.41 12.81 -10.74
N MET A 274 -14.80 12.04 -11.66
CA MET A 274 -13.36 11.86 -11.73
C MET A 274 -12.77 12.75 -12.82
N LEU A 275 -11.69 13.47 -12.50
CA LEU A 275 -10.99 14.36 -13.41
C LEU A 275 -9.53 13.97 -13.57
N THR A 276 -8.99 14.16 -14.76
CA THR A 276 -7.54 14.23 -14.99
C THR A 276 -6.99 15.58 -14.50
N LEU A 277 -5.67 15.69 -14.35
CA LEU A 277 -5.03 16.98 -14.02
C LEU A 277 -5.29 18.07 -15.07
N LEU A 278 -5.34 17.69 -16.35
CA LEU A 278 -5.60 18.62 -17.45
C LEU A 278 -7.04 19.18 -17.38
N GLU A 279 -8.02 18.32 -17.13
CA GLU A 279 -9.42 18.74 -16.96
C GLU A 279 -9.59 19.65 -15.75
N ALA A 280 -8.98 19.30 -14.60
CA ALA A 280 -8.99 20.17 -13.42
C ALA A 280 -8.36 21.55 -13.71
N THR A 281 -7.24 21.59 -14.44
CA THR A 281 -6.61 22.86 -14.84
C THR A 281 -7.56 23.69 -15.72
N THR A 282 -8.26 23.04 -16.66
CA THR A 282 -9.23 23.69 -17.54
C THR A 282 -10.44 24.26 -16.79
N LEU A 283 -10.80 23.63 -15.66
CA LEU A 283 -11.84 24.10 -14.75
C LEU A 283 -11.40 25.26 -13.84
N GLY A 284 -10.14 25.69 -13.92
CA GLY A 284 -9.63 26.84 -13.17
C GLY A 284 -8.82 26.50 -11.91
N PHE A 285 -8.52 25.22 -11.67
CA PHE A 285 -7.62 24.83 -10.58
C PHE A 285 -6.16 25.09 -10.97
N THR A 286 -5.65 26.29 -10.71
CA THR A 286 -4.31 26.74 -11.14
C THR A 286 -3.16 26.03 -10.41
N GLU A 287 -3.37 25.61 -9.16
CA GLU A 287 -2.33 25.01 -8.30
C GLU A 287 -2.53 23.51 -8.06
N VAL A 288 -3.37 22.85 -8.87
CA VAL A 288 -3.73 21.44 -8.65
C VAL A 288 -2.53 20.49 -8.74
N GLY A 289 -1.52 20.81 -9.55
CA GLY A 289 -0.26 20.05 -9.60
C GLY A 289 0.51 20.12 -8.28
N ALA A 290 0.58 21.30 -7.66
CA ALA A 290 1.24 21.48 -6.35
C ALA A 290 0.43 20.81 -5.22
N LEU A 291 -0.90 20.84 -5.31
CA LEU A 291 -1.78 20.11 -4.42
C LEU A 291 -1.48 18.60 -4.47
N VAL A 292 -1.45 18.00 -5.66
CA VAL A 292 -1.14 16.58 -5.85
C VAL A 292 0.23 16.24 -5.25
N GLN A 293 1.24 17.06 -5.51
CA GLN A 293 2.58 16.84 -4.97
C GLN A 293 2.63 16.88 -3.43
N SER A 294 1.86 17.76 -2.81
CA SER A 294 1.88 17.94 -1.34
C SER A 294 0.95 16.99 -0.59
N LYS A 295 -0.09 16.46 -1.23
CA LYS A 295 -1.12 15.64 -0.56
C LYS A 295 -1.05 14.16 -0.90
N VAL A 296 -0.51 13.76 -2.06
CA VAL A 296 -0.50 12.34 -2.45
C VAL A 296 0.44 11.52 -1.58
N ILE A 297 1.59 12.05 -1.19
CA ILE A 297 2.54 11.33 -0.34
C ILE A 297 2.56 12.00 1.03
N THR A 298 2.10 11.29 2.06
CA THR A 298 1.95 11.87 3.41
C THR A 298 3.27 12.23 4.07
N THR A 299 4.33 11.45 3.79
CA THR A 299 5.67 11.61 4.39
C THR A 299 6.75 11.51 3.29
N PRO A 300 6.92 12.56 2.46
CA PRO A 300 7.75 12.48 1.26
C PRO A 300 9.24 12.28 1.55
N ASP A 301 9.72 12.64 2.75
CA ASP A 301 11.09 12.42 3.22
C ASP A 301 11.43 10.94 3.44
N MET A 302 10.43 10.08 3.62
CA MET A 302 10.59 8.63 3.72
C MET A 302 10.56 7.93 2.35
N VAL A 303 10.33 8.67 1.26
CA VAL A 303 10.15 8.11 -0.07
C VAL A 303 11.29 8.53 -1.00
N PRO A 304 11.97 7.58 -1.66
CA PRO A 304 12.96 7.90 -2.67
C PRO A 304 12.43 8.87 -3.76
N PRO A 305 13.20 9.89 -4.19
CA PRO A 305 12.72 10.90 -5.14
C PRO A 305 12.21 10.34 -6.48
N ASN A 306 12.75 9.21 -6.94
CA ASN A 306 12.27 8.52 -8.14
C ASN A 306 10.83 8.02 -8.00
N ILE A 307 10.43 7.54 -6.80
CA ILE A 307 9.05 7.14 -6.54
C ILE A 307 8.14 8.36 -6.49
N VAL A 308 8.57 9.45 -5.84
CA VAL A 308 7.81 10.71 -5.81
C VAL A 308 7.54 11.23 -7.23
N ASN A 309 8.54 11.20 -8.10
CA ASN A 309 8.40 11.60 -9.50
C ASN A 309 7.48 10.66 -10.29
N MET A 310 7.63 9.35 -10.10
CA MET A 310 6.77 8.35 -10.74
C MET A 310 5.30 8.57 -10.38
N VAL A 311 4.98 8.77 -9.10
CA VAL A 311 3.61 9.03 -8.63
C VAL A 311 3.05 10.32 -9.23
N ARG A 312 3.86 11.38 -9.27
CA ARG A 312 3.48 12.64 -9.94
C ARG A 312 3.18 12.41 -11.43
N ASP A 313 4.02 11.64 -12.11
CA ASP A 313 3.86 11.35 -13.54
C ASP A 313 2.61 10.52 -13.81
N MET A 314 2.21 9.62 -12.91
CA MET A 314 0.95 8.89 -13.03
C MET A 314 -0.27 9.82 -13.04
N TYR A 315 -0.28 10.88 -12.21
CA TYR A 315 -1.34 11.90 -12.28
C TYR A 315 -1.24 12.77 -13.54
N ASN A 316 -0.02 13.17 -13.94
CA ASN A 316 0.21 13.97 -15.15
C ASN A 316 -0.26 13.26 -16.41
N GLN A 317 -0.05 11.94 -16.47
CA GLN A 317 -0.46 11.10 -17.60
C GLN A 317 -1.92 10.64 -17.50
N GLY A 318 -2.63 10.97 -16.42
CA GLY A 318 -4.03 10.58 -16.21
C GLY A 318 -4.23 9.10 -15.86
N VAL A 319 -3.16 8.39 -15.49
CA VAL A 319 -3.23 7.02 -14.94
C VAL A 319 -3.91 7.07 -13.58
N LEU A 320 -3.54 8.04 -12.74
CA LEU A 320 -4.27 8.38 -11.53
C LEU A 320 -5.13 9.62 -11.78
N LYS A 321 -6.33 9.61 -11.19
CA LYS A 321 -7.32 10.69 -11.35
C LYS A 321 -7.51 11.44 -10.05
N LEU A 322 -8.07 12.63 -10.16
CA LEU A 322 -8.62 13.40 -9.06
C LEU A 322 -10.10 13.08 -8.92
N GLU A 323 -10.59 13.15 -7.69
CA GLU A 323 -12.02 13.15 -7.42
C GLU A 323 -12.47 14.60 -7.22
N CYS A 324 -13.52 14.98 -7.93
CA CYS A 324 -14.08 16.33 -7.94
C CYS A 324 -15.52 16.30 -7.42
N PHE A 325 -15.78 17.06 -6.37
CA PHE A 325 -17.08 17.18 -5.72
C PHE A 325 -17.68 18.55 -6.02
N GLY A 326 -18.94 18.59 -6.44
CA GLY A 326 -19.70 19.82 -6.60
C GLY A 326 -20.49 20.14 -5.34
N PHE A 327 -20.30 21.34 -4.81
CA PHE A 327 -21.00 21.82 -3.62
C PHE A 327 -21.85 23.04 -3.96
N ARG A 328 -23.07 23.10 -3.44
CA ARG A 328 -23.98 24.24 -3.56
C ARG A 328 -24.42 24.74 -2.18
N ILE A 329 -24.54 26.04 -2.01
CA ILE A 329 -24.97 26.65 -0.76
C ILE A 329 -26.43 26.27 -0.44
N ILE A 330 -26.76 26.03 0.84
CA ILE A 330 -28.10 25.58 1.27
C ILE A 330 -28.82 26.52 2.24
N GLY A 331 -28.36 27.75 2.40
CA GLY A 331 -29.08 28.70 3.24
C GLY A 331 -28.48 30.10 3.27
N PRO A 332 -29.18 31.06 3.90
CA PRO A 332 -28.66 32.39 4.13
C PRO A 332 -27.35 32.29 4.93
N ARG A 333 -26.39 33.17 4.61
CA ARG A 333 -25.09 33.20 5.30
C ARG A 333 -25.34 33.27 6.81
N SER A 334 -24.90 32.23 7.53
CA SER A 334 -24.92 32.21 8.99
C SER A 334 -24.26 33.49 9.54
N PRO A 335 -24.69 34.02 10.70
CA PRO A 335 -24.05 35.18 11.36
C PRO A 335 -22.53 35.03 11.57
N LEU A 336 -22.00 33.81 11.48
CA LEU A 336 -20.56 33.52 11.34
C LEU A 336 -19.87 34.26 10.19
N GLY A 337 -20.55 34.39 9.04
CA GLY A 337 -20.01 35.09 7.87
C GLY A 337 -19.75 36.57 8.17
N ASP A 338 -20.67 37.20 8.91
CA ASP A 338 -20.56 38.61 9.30
C ASP A 338 -19.46 38.81 10.35
N ALA A 339 -19.39 37.92 11.35
CA ALA A 339 -18.34 37.96 12.39
C ALA A 339 -16.92 37.74 11.81
N SER A 340 -16.77 36.85 10.82
CA SER A 340 -15.48 36.59 10.19
C SER A 340 -15.01 37.75 9.31
N GLN A 341 -15.92 38.43 8.60
CA GLN A 341 -15.58 39.63 7.82
C GLN A 341 -15.23 40.82 8.72
N GLN A 342 -15.89 40.94 9.87
CA GLN A 342 -15.63 42.00 10.84
C GLN A 342 -14.28 41.83 11.56
N ALA A 343 -13.83 40.59 11.79
CA ALA A 343 -12.51 40.29 12.34
C ALA A 343 -11.38 40.58 11.34
N ASP A 344 -11.57 40.30 10.05
CA ASP A 344 -10.59 40.60 8.99
C ASP A 344 -10.42 42.13 8.78
N ALA A 345 -11.45 42.93 9.07
CA ALA A 345 -11.42 44.38 8.90
C ALA A 345 -10.79 45.16 10.08
N GLY A 346 -10.54 44.52 11.23
CA GLY A 346 -10.11 45.22 12.45
C GLY A 346 -9.26 44.43 13.45
N GLY A 347 -8.86 43.19 13.15
CA GLY A 347 -8.13 42.34 14.09
C GLY A 347 -6.67 42.77 14.32
N PRO A 348 -6.23 42.96 15.58
CA PRO A 348 -4.82 43.22 15.90
C PRO A 348 -3.97 42.04 15.42
N SER A 349 -2.83 42.32 14.76
CA SER A 349 -1.89 41.29 14.32
C SER A 349 -1.65 40.32 15.46
N ILE A 350 -1.80 39.02 15.23
CA ILE A 350 -1.39 37.99 16.18
C ILE A 350 0.10 38.23 16.45
N GLY A 351 0.37 38.95 17.54
CA GLY A 351 1.70 39.26 17.99
C GLY A 351 2.39 37.92 18.19
N ARG A 352 3.51 37.73 17.48
CA ARG A 352 4.47 36.67 17.79
C ARG A 352 4.61 36.64 19.32
N PRO A 353 4.59 35.46 19.95
CA PRO A 353 4.96 35.33 21.35
C PRO A 353 6.31 36.03 21.51
N ASN A 354 6.31 37.10 22.28
CA ASN A 354 7.49 37.90 22.54
C ASN A 354 8.56 36.93 23.05
N GLU A 355 9.63 36.74 22.26
CA GLU A 355 10.79 35.95 22.66
C GLU A 355 11.28 36.54 23.99
N ARG A 356 10.91 35.85 25.06
CA ARG A 356 11.30 36.20 26.41
C ARG A 356 12.80 35.99 26.47
N SER A 357 13.53 37.08 26.22
CA SER A 357 14.89 37.37 26.60
C SER A 357 15.52 36.24 27.40
N GLN A 358 16.23 35.34 26.70
CA GLN A 358 17.13 34.41 27.36
C GLN A 358 18.20 35.23 28.06
N HIS A 359 18.07 35.31 29.38
CA HIS A 359 19.11 35.77 30.28
C HIS A 359 20.33 34.86 30.07
N THR A 360 21.33 35.36 29.33
CA THR A 360 22.66 34.76 29.30
C THR A 360 23.29 34.94 30.69
N PRO A 361 23.78 33.87 31.34
CA PRO A 361 24.54 34.02 32.56
C PRO A 361 25.93 34.58 32.22
N LYS A 362 26.24 35.76 32.75
CA LYS A 362 27.56 36.38 32.69
C LYS A 362 28.60 35.43 33.30
N ARG A 363 29.43 34.81 32.46
CA ARG A 363 30.67 34.12 32.85
C ARG A 363 31.62 35.13 33.52
N LYS A 364 31.77 35.01 34.84
CA LYS A 364 32.77 35.71 35.64
C LYS A 364 34.13 35.09 35.33
N ARG A 365 35.00 35.79 34.59
CA ARG A 365 36.42 35.43 34.45
C ARG A 365 37.10 35.68 35.79
N GLY A 366 37.44 34.61 36.49
CA GLY A 366 38.41 34.66 37.59
C GLY A 366 39.82 34.69 37.00
N SER A 367 40.52 35.79 37.21
CA SER A 367 41.97 35.90 37.04
C SER A 367 42.65 35.07 38.11
N PHE A 368 43.43 34.08 37.70
CA PHE A 368 44.44 33.46 38.55
C PHE A 368 45.75 34.24 38.40
N SER A 369 46.22 34.78 39.51
CA SER A 369 47.57 35.30 39.71
C SER A 369 47.98 34.90 41.13
N GLY A 370 49.09 34.19 41.25
CA GLY A 370 49.62 33.65 42.51
C GLY A 370 50.11 32.23 42.32
#